data_AF-A0A5B7V512-F1
#
_entry.id   AF-A0A5B7V512-F1
#
_cell.length_a   1.000
_cell.length_b   1.000
_cell.length_c   1.000
_cell.angle_alpha   90.00
_cell.angle_beta   90.00
_cell.angle_gamma   90.00
#
_symmetry.space_group_name_H-M   'P 1'
#
loop_
_entity.id
_entity.type
_entity.pdbx_description
1 polymer ?
#
loop_
_entity_poly.entity_id
_entity_poly.type
_entity_poly.pdbx_seq_one_letter_code
_entity_poly.pdbx_strand_id
1 'polypeptide(L)'
;MTDRHFTREQLAALGVPPDQPDDVEYSDVLLADEHVTNLKYTALRRVIFTAPDDGRTYAVEYQAPIDVGDFEVGDGGPDDYGWYGPTVEAVEVEERPVVVQQWVPVDEPSALKPCEPYRYTDADGDYVHIGIPGTPDGRVVSFYTPTDPVYVPVAELDALIAALHRLAAQA
;
A
#
# COMPACT_ATOMS: atom_id res chain seq x y z
N MET A 1 -18.54 -12.48 -15.98
CA MET A 1 -19.11 -12.19 -14.66
C MET A 1 -20.56 -12.57 -14.75
N THR A 2 -21.02 -13.44 -13.85
CA THR A 2 -22.44 -13.78 -13.78
C THR A 2 -22.99 -12.97 -12.64
N ASP A 3 -23.81 -11.98 -12.98
CA ASP A 3 -24.34 -11.04 -12.01
C ASP A 3 -25.81 -11.38 -11.75
N ARG A 4 -26.16 -11.48 -10.47
CA ARG A 4 -27.50 -11.80 -9.99
C ARG A 4 -28.03 -10.61 -9.21
N HIS A 5 -29.31 -10.30 -9.39
CA HIS A 5 -29.94 -9.20 -8.66
C HIS A 5 -30.74 -9.77 -7.48
N PHE A 6 -30.56 -9.15 -6.31
CA PHE A 6 -31.32 -9.43 -5.10
C PHE A 6 -32.11 -8.19 -4.71
N THR A 7 -33.32 -8.36 -4.17
CA THR A 7 -33.99 -7.22 -3.50
C THR A 7 -33.31 -6.94 -2.17
N ARG A 8 -33.47 -5.73 -1.64
CA ARG A 8 -32.93 -5.38 -0.33
C ARG A 8 -33.52 -6.25 0.79
N GLU A 9 -34.79 -6.64 0.67
CA GLU A 9 -35.44 -7.54 1.62
C GLU A 9 -34.88 -8.96 1.54
N GLN A 10 -34.52 -9.43 0.34
CA GLN A 10 -33.85 -10.72 0.17
C GLN A 10 -32.47 -10.69 0.84
N LEU A 11 -31.70 -9.63 0.65
CA LEU A 11 -30.39 -9.46 1.30
C LEU A 11 -30.51 -9.35 2.82
N ALA A 12 -31.46 -8.55 3.32
CA ALA A 12 -31.70 -8.42 4.75
C ALA A 12 -32.09 -9.76 5.39
N ALA A 13 -32.89 -10.59 4.71
CA ALA A 13 -33.24 -11.93 5.18
C ALA A 13 -32.03 -12.89 5.24
N LEU A 14 -30.95 -12.59 4.51
CA LEU A 14 -29.68 -13.31 4.54
C LEU A 14 -28.67 -12.71 5.53
N GLY A 15 -29.02 -11.62 6.22
CA GLY A 15 -28.07 -10.88 7.07
C GLY A 15 -27.07 -10.05 6.27
N VAL A 16 -27.45 -9.56 5.09
CA VAL A 16 -26.60 -8.72 4.22
C VAL A 16 -27.14 -7.28 4.17
N PRO A 17 -26.32 -6.25 4.52
CA PRO A 17 -25.01 -6.38 5.14
C PRO A 17 -25.12 -6.91 6.58
N PRO A 18 -24.03 -7.43 7.17
CA PRO A 18 -24.00 -7.79 8.59
C PRO A 18 -24.13 -6.54 9.47
N ASP A 19 -24.63 -6.71 10.69
CA ASP A 19 -24.75 -5.62 11.66
C ASP A 19 -23.36 -5.22 12.19
N GLN A 20 -22.46 -6.20 12.36
CA GLN A 20 -21.06 -6.04 12.72
C GLN A 20 -20.15 -6.97 11.89
N PRO A 21 -18.88 -6.60 11.62
CA PRO A 21 -17.96 -7.45 10.87
C PRO A 21 -17.80 -8.86 11.46
N ASP A 22 -17.85 -8.98 12.80
CA ASP A 22 -17.66 -10.24 13.51
C ASP A 22 -18.89 -11.17 13.42
N ASP A 23 -20.06 -10.67 12.97
CA ASP A 23 -21.26 -11.50 12.79
C ASP A 23 -21.06 -12.62 11.76
N VAL A 24 -20.11 -12.43 10.85
CA VAL A 24 -19.72 -13.44 9.86
C VAL A 24 -19.24 -14.72 10.54
N GLU A 25 -18.55 -14.63 11.68
CA GLU A 25 -18.02 -15.80 12.40
C GLU A 25 -19.12 -16.70 12.98
N TYR A 26 -20.33 -16.15 13.14
CA TYR A 26 -21.48 -16.83 13.76
C TYR A 26 -22.60 -17.16 12.75
N SER A 27 -22.36 -16.94 11.45
CA SER A 27 -23.34 -17.15 10.38
C SER A 27 -23.04 -18.38 9.55
N ASP A 28 -24.08 -19.17 9.24
CA ASP A 28 -23.98 -20.27 8.27
C ASP A 28 -24.12 -19.78 6.80
N VAL A 29 -24.48 -18.50 6.61
CA VAL A 29 -24.76 -17.90 5.29
C VAL A 29 -23.65 -16.94 4.87
N LEU A 30 -23.16 -16.12 5.80
CA LEU A 30 -22.08 -15.16 5.53
C LEU A 30 -20.74 -15.87 5.65
N LEU A 31 -19.87 -15.68 4.65
CA LEU A 31 -18.57 -16.35 4.57
C LEU A 31 -17.40 -15.42 4.86
N ALA A 32 -17.52 -14.14 4.47
CA ALA A 32 -16.50 -13.13 4.69
C ALA A 32 -17.10 -11.73 4.61
N ASP A 33 -16.50 -10.78 5.32
CA ASP A 33 -16.77 -9.35 5.17
C ASP A 33 -15.44 -8.60 5.00
N GLU A 34 -15.15 -8.24 3.76
CA GLU A 34 -13.86 -7.69 3.34
C GLU A 34 -13.90 -6.16 3.35
N HIS A 35 -12.87 -5.54 3.92
CA HIS A 35 -12.62 -4.11 3.67
C HIS A 35 -12.06 -3.93 2.26
N VAL A 36 -12.69 -3.07 1.46
CA VAL A 36 -12.26 -2.77 0.09
C VAL A 36 -11.44 -1.50 0.05
N THR A 37 -11.99 -0.41 0.58
CA THR A 37 -11.32 0.89 0.62
C THR A 37 -12.03 1.84 1.59
N ASN A 38 -11.37 2.96 1.91
CA ASN A 38 -11.99 4.07 2.63
C ASN A 38 -12.51 5.12 1.64
N LEU A 39 -13.76 5.52 1.79
CA LEU A 39 -14.34 6.70 1.16
C LEU A 39 -14.16 7.91 2.08
N LYS A 40 -14.70 9.07 1.69
CA LYS A 40 -14.52 10.31 2.47
C LYS A 40 -15.09 10.24 3.89
N TYR A 41 -16.22 9.55 4.07
CA TYR A 41 -16.94 9.48 5.35
C TYR A 41 -17.36 8.06 5.75
N THR A 42 -17.16 7.10 4.87
CA THR A 42 -17.61 5.70 4.99
C THR A 42 -16.50 4.78 4.53
N ALA A 43 -16.57 3.50 4.90
CA ALA A 43 -15.76 2.44 4.31
C ALA A 43 -16.61 1.72 3.25
N LEU A 44 -16.01 1.43 2.09
CA LEU A 44 -16.57 0.47 1.15
C LEU A 44 -16.14 -0.93 1.59
N ARG A 45 -17.12 -1.79 1.83
CA ARG A 45 -16.94 -3.17 2.26
C ARG A 45 -17.60 -4.10 1.27
N ARG A 46 -17.20 -5.37 1.30
CA ARG A 46 -17.72 -6.42 0.43
C ARG A 46 -18.03 -7.65 1.25
N VAL A 47 -19.32 -7.96 1.36
CA VAL A 47 -19.77 -9.17 2.04
C VAL A 47 -19.91 -10.30 1.02
N ILE A 48 -19.45 -11.48 1.40
CA ILE A 48 -19.51 -12.72 0.63
C ILE A 48 -20.46 -13.66 1.37
N PHE A 49 -21.44 -14.23 0.66
CA PHE A 49 -22.47 -15.09 1.24
C PHE A 49 -22.88 -16.22 0.29
N THR A 50 -23.40 -17.31 0.85
CA THR A 50 -24.01 -18.39 0.07
C THR A 50 -25.52 -18.19 -0.03
N ALA A 51 -26.04 -18.07 -1.26
CA ALA A 51 -27.48 -17.97 -1.48
C ALA A 51 -28.14 -19.34 -1.22
N PRO A 52 -29.14 -19.45 -0.32
CA PRO A 52 -29.70 -20.73 0.11
C PRO A 52 -30.57 -21.40 -0.96
N ASP A 53 -31.00 -20.67 -1.99
CA ASP A 53 -31.91 -21.18 -3.02
C ASP A 53 -31.19 -21.91 -4.16
N ASP A 54 -29.96 -21.53 -4.49
CA ASP A 54 -29.13 -22.19 -5.50
C ASP A 54 -27.79 -22.74 -4.99
N GLY A 55 -27.44 -22.45 -3.73
CA GLY A 55 -26.19 -22.88 -3.09
C GLY A 55 -24.94 -22.22 -3.64
N ARG A 56 -25.07 -21.16 -4.46
CA ARG A 56 -23.93 -20.45 -5.05
C ARG A 56 -23.45 -19.32 -4.13
N THR A 57 -22.19 -18.97 -4.28
CA THR A 57 -21.57 -17.90 -3.50
C THR A 57 -21.57 -16.59 -4.29
N TYR A 58 -22.03 -15.54 -3.64
CA TYR A 58 -22.13 -14.21 -4.20
C TYR A 58 -21.43 -13.19 -3.32
N ALA A 59 -21.06 -12.07 -3.92
CA ALA A 59 -20.51 -10.92 -3.20
C ALA A 59 -21.29 -9.65 -3.53
N VAL A 60 -21.56 -8.85 -2.51
CA VAL A 60 -22.22 -7.54 -2.62
C VAL A 60 -21.35 -6.50 -1.92
N GLU A 61 -21.14 -5.37 -2.59
CA GLU A 61 -20.50 -4.20 -1.98
C GLU A 61 -21.52 -3.35 -1.24
N TYR A 62 -21.12 -2.80 -0.11
CA TYR A 62 -21.95 -1.92 0.71
C TYR A 62 -21.08 -0.89 1.43
N GLN A 63 -21.69 0.23 1.82
CA GLN A 63 -21.03 1.28 2.61
C GLN A 63 -21.36 1.12 4.09
N ALA A 64 -20.32 1.11 4.92
CA ALA A 64 -20.42 1.10 6.37
C ALA A 64 -19.77 2.38 6.96
N PRO A 65 -20.11 2.78 8.20
CA PRO A 65 -19.35 3.80 8.92
C PRO A 65 -17.85 3.46 8.96
N ILE A 66 -16.99 4.49 8.92
CA ILE A 66 -15.56 4.28 9.15
C ILE A 66 -15.39 3.91 10.63
N ASP A 67 -14.95 2.68 10.87
CA ASP A 67 -14.55 2.21 12.18
C ASP A 67 -13.30 2.97 12.64
N VAL A 68 -13.48 3.93 13.55
CA VAL A 68 -12.40 4.63 14.26
C VAL A 68 -12.32 4.10 15.70
N GLY A 69 -12.35 2.78 15.87
CA GLY A 69 -11.94 2.12 17.12
C GLY A 69 -12.98 2.06 18.24
N ASP A 70 -14.26 2.31 17.93
CA ASP A 70 -15.39 2.09 18.85
C ASP A 70 -16.69 1.98 18.02
N PHE A 71 -17.26 0.77 17.94
CA PHE A 71 -18.49 0.49 17.18
C PHE A 71 -19.76 1.06 17.84
N GLU A 72 -19.66 1.83 18.94
CA GLU A 72 -20.81 2.45 19.60
C GLU A 72 -21.27 3.79 18.99
N VAL A 73 -20.56 4.35 17.99
CA VAL A 73 -20.95 5.65 17.40
C VAL A 73 -21.81 5.45 16.15
N GLY A 74 -23.11 5.24 16.39
CA GLY A 74 -24.17 5.25 15.37
C GLY A 74 -24.25 6.57 14.59
N ASP A 75 -24.88 6.49 13.40
CA ASP A 75 -25.31 7.58 12.52
C ASP A 75 -24.30 8.16 11.49
N GLY A 76 -23.29 7.40 11.07
CA GLY A 76 -22.33 7.84 10.03
C GLY A 76 -22.55 7.29 8.61
N GLY A 77 -23.32 6.21 8.45
CA GLY A 77 -23.51 5.51 7.18
C GLY A 77 -24.68 6.05 6.35
N PRO A 78 -24.73 5.80 5.04
CA PRO A 78 -25.94 6.08 4.25
C PRO A 78 -27.07 5.16 4.72
N ASP A 79 -28.29 5.68 4.83
CA ASP A 79 -29.48 4.91 5.27
C ASP A 79 -29.70 3.60 4.50
N ASP A 80 -29.24 3.54 3.25
CA ASP A 80 -29.40 2.41 2.33
C ASP A 80 -28.08 1.69 2.01
N TYR A 81 -27.06 1.84 2.85
CA TYR A 81 -25.74 1.21 2.65
C TYR A 81 -25.06 1.58 1.31
N GLY A 82 -25.46 2.72 0.71
CA GLY A 82 -24.96 3.16 -0.59
C GLY A 82 -25.56 2.43 -1.80
N TRP A 83 -26.58 1.59 -1.61
CA TRP A 83 -27.28 0.90 -2.68
C TRP A 83 -28.30 1.80 -3.38
N TYR A 84 -28.34 1.75 -4.71
CA TYR A 84 -29.28 2.52 -5.51
C TYR A 84 -30.40 1.64 -6.07
N GLY A 85 -31.65 2.02 -5.79
CA GLY A 85 -32.83 1.33 -6.32
C GLY A 85 -33.29 0.12 -5.49
N PRO A 86 -34.32 -0.59 -5.97
CA PRO A 86 -34.98 -1.66 -5.21
C PRO A 86 -34.20 -2.99 -5.22
N THR A 87 -33.21 -3.11 -6.11
CA THR A 87 -32.40 -4.31 -6.28
C THR A 87 -30.93 -3.97 -6.22
N VAL A 88 -30.15 -4.88 -5.67
CA VAL A 88 -28.71 -4.79 -5.54
C VAL A 88 -28.08 -5.85 -6.43
N GLU A 89 -27.07 -5.45 -7.18
CA GLU A 89 -26.28 -6.35 -8.00
C GLU A 89 -25.30 -7.13 -7.11
N ALA A 90 -25.30 -8.45 -7.27
CA ALA A 90 -24.40 -9.37 -6.60
C ALA A 90 -23.61 -10.17 -7.64
N VAL A 91 -22.31 -10.25 -7.42
CA VAL A 91 -21.36 -10.91 -8.32
C VAL A 91 -21.13 -12.33 -7.84
N GLU A 92 -21.29 -13.35 -8.69
CA GLU A 92 -20.91 -14.73 -8.35
C GLU A 92 -19.39 -14.83 -8.14
N VAL A 93 -18.96 -15.43 -7.03
CA VAL A 93 -17.55 -15.56 -6.65
C VAL A 93 -17.21 -16.99 -6.24
N GLU A 94 -15.93 -17.31 -6.30
CA GLU A 94 -15.38 -18.55 -5.75
C GLU A 94 -14.13 -18.25 -4.93
N GLU A 95 -13.91 -19.02 -3.87
CA GLU A 95 -12.71 -18.91 -3.05
C GLU A 95 -11.48 -19.40 -3.85
N ARG A 96 -10.41 -18.60 -3.86
CA ARG A 96 -9.15 -18.97 -4.48
C ARG A 96 -7.97 -18.58 -3.60
N PRO A 97 -6.94 -19.43 -3.47
CA PRO A 97 -5.72 -19.05 -2.79
C PRO A 97 -5.00 -17.95 -3.57
N VAL A 98 -4.62 -16.88 -2.89
CA VAL A 98 -3.82 -15.77 -3.45
C VAL A 98 -2.52 -15.66 -2.65
N VAL A 99 -1.40 -15.57 -3.36
CA VAL A 99 -0.07 -15.31 -2.77
C VAL A 99 0.26 -13.84 -2.94
N VAL A 100 0.52 -13.14 -1.84
CA VAL A 100 0.92 -11.73 -1.84
C VAL A 100 2.36 -11.56 -1.36
N GLN A 101 3.06 -10.55 -1.88
CA GLN A 101 4.33 -10.13 -1.31
C GLN A 101 4.07 -9.37 -0.02
N GLN A 102 4.78 -9.71 1.05
CA GLN A 102 4.62 -9.09 2.36
C GLN A 102 5.97 -8.55 2.84
N TRP A 103 5.95 -7.33 3.40
CA TRP A 103 7.06 -6.82 4.18
C TRP A 103 7.00 -7.46 5.57
N VAL A 104 8.05 -8.17 5.94
CA VAL A 104 8.24 -8.72 7.28
C VAL A 104 9.32 -7.92 8.00
N PRO A 105 9.23 -7.78 9.34
CA PRO A 105 10.33 -7.23 10.12
C PRO A 105 11.62 -7.99 9.82
N VAL A 106 12.73 -7.26 9.74
CA VAL A 106 14.06 -7.89 9.64
C VAL A 106 14.56 -8.18 11.06
N ASP A 107 15.04 -9.40 11.30
CA ASP A 107 15.60 -9.79 12.60
C ASP A 107 16.91 -9.06 12.91
N GLU A 108 17.65 -8.70 11.87
CA GLU A 108 18.88 -7.92 11.94
C GLU A 108 18.81 -6.76 10.94
N PRO A 109 19.39 -5.59 11.26
CA PRO A 109 19.47 -4.49 10.31
C PRO A 109 20.17 -4.97 9.04
N SER A 110 19.46 -4.95 7.89
CA SER A 110 20.12 -5.21 6.61
C SER A 110 21.22 -4.16 6.43
N ALA A 111 22.42 -4.59 6.00
CA ALA A 111 23.44 -3.66 5.56
C ALA A 111 22.81 -2.66 4.60
N LEU A 112 22.97 -1.35 4.88
CA LEU A 112 22.48 -0.30 4.00
C LEU A 112 22.93 -0.67 2.58
N LYS A 113 21.98 -0.75 1.65
CA LYS A 113 22.32 -0.90 0.24
C LYS A 113 23.35 0.20 -0.06
N PRO A 114 24.53 -0.12 -0.60
CA PRO A 114 25.50 0.91 -0.95
C PRO A 114 24.81 1.83 -1.94
N CYS A 115 24.47 3.03 -1.48
CA CYS A 115 23.96 4.07 -2.35
C CYS A 115 25.13 4.47 -3.25
N GLU A 116 24.88 4.53 -4.56
CA GLU A 116 25.92 4.92 -5.50
C GLU A 116 26.42 6.34 -5.16
N PRO A 117 27.73 6.62 -5.32
CA PRO A 117 28.25 7.97 -5.18
C PRO A 117 27.48 8.90 -6.09
N TYR A 118 27.02 10.04 -5.56
CA TYR A 118 26.28 11.02 -6.34
C TYR A 118 27.15 12.24 -6.62
N ARG A 119 26.97 12.79 -7.83
CA ARG A 119 27.64 14.00 -8.29
C ARG A 119 26.62 15.13 -8.42
N TYR A 120 26.95 16.30 -7.88
CA TYR A 120 26.20 17.52 -8.15
C TYR A 120 27.15 18.69 -8.36
N THR A 121 26.66 19.74 -9.01
CA THR A 121 27.37 21.01 -9.18
C THR A 121 26.70 22.02 -8.26
N ASP A 122 27.45 22.99 -7.73
CA ASP A 122 26.85 24.08 -6.97
C ASP A 122 26.04 25.03 -7.87
N ALA A 123 25.35 26.00 -7.24
CA ALA A 123 24.45 26.92 -7.93
C ALA A 123 25.16 27.78 -8.98
N ASP A 124 26.44 28.06 -8.76
CA ASP A 124 27.26 28.92 -9.63
C ASP A 124 28.02 28.11 -10.70
N GLY A 125 28.12 26.78 -10.56
CA GLY A 125 28.76 25.89 -11.52
C GLY A 125 30.29 25.78 -11.36
N ASP A 126 30.85 26.40 -10.33
CA ASP A 126 32.29 26.54 -10.10
C ASP A 126 32.88 25.34 -9.33
N TYR A 127 32.02 24.51 -8.74
CA TYR A 127 32.44 23.34 -7.98
C TYR A 127 31.66 22.08 -8.35
N VAL A 128 32.40 20.99 -8.52
CA VAL A 128 31.84 19.63 -8.61
C VAL A 128 31.99 18.96 -7.25
N HIS A 129 30.86 18.50 -6.73
CA HIS A 129 30.76 17.78 -5.47
C HIS A 129 30.52 16.29 -5.73
N ILE A 130 31.31 15.42 -5.12
CA ILE A 130 31.08 13.97 -5.08
C ILE A 130 30.78 13.58 -3.63
N GLY A 131 29.56 13.14 -3.37
CA GLY A 131 29.12 12.67 -2.05
C GLY A 131 29.20 11.15 -1.92
N ILE A 132 29.71 10.67 -0.79
CA ILE A 132 29.66 9.24 -0.43
C ILE A 132 28.53 9.03 0.60
N PRO A 133 27.40 8.46 0.19
CA PRO A 133 26.26 8.23 1.09
C PRO A 133 26.60 7.18 2.17
N GLY A 134 26.10 7.40 3.38
CA GLY A 134 26.30 6.50 4.53
C GLY A 134 27.49 6.85 5.44
N THR A 135 28.23 7.93 5.18
CA THR A 135 29.17 8.48 6.16
C THR A 135 28.41 9.30 7.22
N PRO A 136 28.76 9.19 8.53
CA PRO A 136 28.02 9.86 9.62
C PRO A 136 27.89 11.39 9.46
N ASP A 137 28.78 12.01 8.67
CA ASP A 137 28.88 13.46 8.50
C ASP A 137 28.55 13.96 7.08
N GLY A 138 28.08 13.09 6.18
CA GLY A 138 27.82 13.48 4.79
C GLY A 138 29.06 14.03 4.07
N ARG A 139 30.21 13.37 4.21
CA ARG A 139 31.48 13.86 3.67
C ARG A 139 31.41 13.99 2.15
N VAL A 140 31.60 15.22 1.68
CA VAL A 140 31.66 15.58 0.25
C VAL A 140 33.09 15.97 -0.09
N VAL A 141 33.60 15.48 -1.23
CA VAL A 141 34.83 15.99 -1.84
C VAL A 141 34.44 16.98 -2.93
N SER A 142 34.93 18.21 -2.81
CA SER A 142 34.65 19.32 -3.73
C SER A 142 35.88 19.61 -4.58
N PHE A 143 35.71 19.71 -5.89
CA PHE A 143 36.74 20.10 -6.84
C PHE A 143 36.40 21.46 -7.44
N TYR A 144 37.32 22.42 -7.34
CA TYR A 144 37.21 23.69 -8.05
C TYR A 144 37.39 23.47 -9.56
N THR A 145 36.43 23.91 -10.36
CA THR A 145 36.56 23.93 -11.81
C THR A 145 36.98 25.33 -12.25
N PRO A 146 38.25 25.57 -12.63
CA PRO A 146 38.60 26.83 -13.26
C PRO A 146 37.83 27.01 -14.58
N THR A 147 37.75 28.25 -15.07
CA THR A 147 36.99 28.69 -16.26
C THR A 147 37.30 27.94 -17.57
N ASP A 148 38.33 27.10 -17.60
CA ASP A 148 38.64 26.21 -18.72
C ASP A 148 38.33 24.74 -18.36
N PRO A 149 37.68 23.96 -19.24
CA PRO A 149 37.32 22.57 -18.94
C PRO A 149 38.57 21.72 -18.71
N VAL A 150 38.72 21.23 -17.48
CA VAL A 150 39.77 20.27 -17.11
C VAL A 150 39.30 18.86 -17.47
N TYR A 151 39.92 18.26 -18.48
CA TYR A 151 39.72 16.85 -18.81
C TYR A 151 40.56 15.98 -17.87
N VAL A 152 39.91 15.30 -16.94
CA VAL A 152 40.54 14.30 -16.07
C VAL A 152 40.37 12.92 -16.73
N PRO A 153 41.46 12.18 -17.00
CA PRO A 153 41.37 10.81 -17.48
C PRO A 153 40.60 9.91 -16.50
N VAL A 154 39.72 9.05 -17.02
CA VAL A 154 38.88 8.15 -16.20
C VAL A 154 39.71 7.30 -15.23
N ALA A 155 40.91 6.86 -15.64
CA ALA A 155 41.83 6.10 -14.79
C ALA A 155 42.34 6.88 -13.56
N GLU A 156 42.48 8.20 -13.67
CA GLU A 156 42.87 9.07 -12.54
C GLU A 156 41.69 9.28 -11.59
N LEU A 157 40.46 9.32 -12.12
CA LEU A 157 39.23 9.39 -11.33
C LEU A 157 39.02 8.09 -10.53
N ASP A 158 39.21 6.93 -11.16
CA ASP A 158 39.09 5.62 -10.50
C ASP A 158 40.14 5.44 -9.39
N ALA A 159 41.38 5.90 -9.63
CA ALA A 159 42.44 5.89 -8.62
C ALA A 159 42.10 6.80 -7.43
N LEU A 160 41.48 7.95 -7.69
CA LEU A 160 41.02 8.88 -6.66
C LEU A 160 39.86 8.30 -5.83
N ILE A 161 38.86 7.69 -6.48
CA ILE A 161 37.75 7.00 -5.80
C ILE A 161 38.29 5.86 -4.92
N ALA A 162 39.22 5.07 -5.44
CA ALA A 162 39.86 3.98 -4.68
C ALA A 162 40.72 4.49 -3.52
N ALA A 163 41.32 5.68 -3.62
CA ALA A 163 42.04 6.32 -2.52
C ALA A 163 41.08 6.85 -1.45
N LEU A 164 39.95 7.44 -1.86
CA LEU A 164 38.90 7.93 -0.94
C LEU A 164 38.25 6.79 -0.16
N HIS A 165 37.95 5.66 -0.79
CA HIS A 165 37.43 4.47 -0.11
C HIS A 165 38.42 3.94 0.95
N ARG A 166 39.74 3.97 0.66
CA ARG A 166 40.78 3.57 1.62
C ARG A 166 40.86 4.52 2.81
N LEU A 167 40.73 5.84 2.58
CA LEU A 167 40.74 6.84 3.65
C LEU A 167 39.50 6.74 4.54
N ALA A 168 38.33 6.48 3.96
CA ALA A 168 37.08 6.28 4.71
C ALA A 168 37.09 5.01 5.57
N ALA A 169 37.86 3.98 5.19
CA ALA A 169 38.01 2.74 5.95
C ALA A 169 39.05 2.82 7.10
N GLN A 170 39.80 3.93 7.21
CA GLN A 170 40.83 4.13 8.23
C GLN A 170 40.40 5.10 9.35
N ALA A 171 39.21 5.69 9.25
CA ALA A 171 38.62 6.59 10.24
C ALA A 171 37.55 5.87 11.06
#